data_AF-A0A2P1M5V5-F1
#
_entry.id   AF-A0A2P1M5V5-F1
#
_cell.length_a   1.000
_cell.length_b   1.000
_cell.length_c   1.000
_cell.angle_alpha   90.00
_cell.angle_beta   90.00
_cell.angle_gamma   90.00
#
_symmetry.space_group_name_H-M   'P 1'
#
loop_
_entity.id
_entity.type
_entity.pdbx_description
1 polymer ?
#
loop_
_entity_poly.entity_id
_entity_poly.type
_entity_poly.pdbx_seq_one_letter_code
_entity_poly.pdbx_strand_id
1 'polypeptide(L)'
;KALWTPSKVIARLGKEINDENSYLYWAYQNEIPVYCPALTDGSIGDLLYFHSFCKPGLVIDIVQDIRKMNDETRLAGPQKTGIIILGGGLPK
;
A
#
# COMPACT_ATOMS: atom_id res chain seq x y z
N LYS A 1 17.31 -9.84 1.69
CA LYS A 1 15.92 -10.13 1.28
C LYS A 1 15.14 -8.82 1.32
N ALA A 2 14.47 -8.43 0.25
CA ALA A 2 13.58 -7.27 0.30
C ALA A 2 12.33 -7.64 1.12
N LEU A 3 12.06 -6.91 2.21
CA LEU A 3 10.82 -7.05 2.99
C LEU A 3 9.73 -6.24 2.29
N TRP A 4 8.63 -6.90 1.91
CA TRP A 4 7.49 -6.25 1.29
C TRP A 4 6.60 -5.62 2.35
N THR A 5 5.95 -4.52 2.00
CA THR A 5 4.88 -3.89 2.78
C THR A 5 3.70 -3.64 1.84
N PRO A 6 2.47 -3.48 2.34
CA PRO A 6 1.33 -3.23 1.47
C PRO A 6 1.54 -2.09 0.48
N SER A 7 2.03 -0.93 0.94
CA SER A 7 2.35 0.20 0.05
C SER A 7 3.35 -0.13 -1.05
N LYS A 8 4.40 -0.92 -0.75
CA LYS A 8 5.38 -1.37 -1.75
C LYS A 8 4.76 -2.32 -2.78
N VAL A 9 3.88 -3.21 -2.34
CA VAL A 9 3.16 -4.13 -3.24
C VAL A 9 2.25 -3.32 -4.17
N ILE A 10 1.48 -2.37 -3.62
CA ILE A 10 0.59 -1.51 -4.39
C ILE A 10 1.37 -0.65 -5.40
N ALA A 11 2.48 -0.04 -4.98
CA ALA A 11 3.34 0.71 -5.88
C ALA A 11 3.90 -0.18 -7.01
N ARG A 12 4.28 -1.43 -6.70
CA ARG A 12 4.72 -2.39 -7.72
C ARG A 12 3.58 -2.74 -8.68
N LEU A 13 2.36 -2.95 -8.20
CA LEU A 13 1.20 -3.20 -9.05
C LEU A 13 0.88 -2.00 -9.95
N GLY A 14 0.99 -0.77 -9.43
CA GLY A 14 0.85 0.47 -10.20
C GLY A 14 1.90 0.62 -11.30
N LYS A 15 3.12 0.14 -11.06
CA LYS A 15 4.16 0.05 -12.10
C LYS A 15 3.82 -0.99 -13.17
N GLU A 16 3.40 -2.19 -12.76
CA GLU A 16 3.18 -3.32 -13.67
C GLU A 16 1.91 -3.16 -14.52
N ILE A 17 0.87 -2.49 -14.01
CA ILE A 17 -0.37 -2.27 -14.79
C ILE A 17 -0.13 -1.35 -15.99
N ASN A 18 0.76 -0.35 -15.84
CA ASN A 18 1.18 0.58 -16.90
C ASN A 18 0.00 1.14 -17.74
N ASP A 19 -1.09 1.49 -17.07
CA ASP A 19 -2.33 1.98 -17.69
C ASP A 19 -2.69 3.35 -17.10
N GLU A 20 -2.74 4.37 -17.97
CA GLU A 20 -3.04 5.75 -17.60
C GLU A 20 -4.47 5.95 -17.07
N ASN A 21 -5.37 4.99 -17.29
CA ASN A 21 -6.71 5.02 -16.72
C ASN A 21 -6.73 4.59 -15.25
N SER A 22 -5.64 4.02 -14.73
CA SER A 22 -5.54 3.54 -13.35
C SER A 22 -5.02 4.62 -12.41
N TYR A 23 -5.71 4.85 -11.29
CA TYR A 23 -5.20 5.74 -10.25
C TYR A 23 -3.91 5.21 -9.61
N LEU A 24 -3.71 3.88 -9.57
CA LEU A 24 -2.50 3.27 -9.02
C LEU A 24 -1.28 3.52 -9.90
N TYR A 25 -1.46 3.62 -11.21
CA TYR A 25 -0.42 4.03 -12.13
C TYR A 25 0.04 5.46 -11.81
N TRP A 26 -0.90 6.40 -11.67
CA TRP A 26 -0.58 7.78 -11.33
C TRP A 26 0.01 7.94 -9.93
N ALA A 27 -0.47 7.16 -8.95
CA ALA A 27 0.10 7.14 -7.61
C ALA A 27 1.58 6.69 -7.66
N TYR A 28 1.89 5.65 -8.45
CA TYR A 28 3.26 5.21 -8.66
C TYR A 28 4.13 6.26 -9.37
N GLN A 29 3.64 6.85 -10.47
CA GLN A 29 4.39 7.84 -11.27
C GLN A 29 4.71 9.13 -10.48
N ASN A 30 3.81 9.54 -9.59
CA ASN A 30 3.98 10.75 -8.78
C ASN A 30 4.59 10.48 -7.39
N GLU A 31 5.07 9.26 -7.14
CA GLU A 31 5.66 8.85 -5.86
C GLU A 31 4.71 9.06 -4.66
N ILE A 32 3.40 8.94 -4.89
CA ILE A 32 2.36 9.07 -3.86
C ILE A 32 2.15 7.69 -3.21
N PRO A 33 2.41 7.57 -1.89
CA PRO A 33 2.23 6.30 -1.19
C PRO A 33 0.73 5.99 -1.02
N VAL A 34 0.37 4.74 -1.29
CA VAL A 34 -0.99 4.22 -1.04
C VAL A 34 -0.91 3.17 0.06
N TYR A 35 -1.58 3.44 1.19
CA TYR A 35 -1.60 2.57 2.35
C TYR A 35 -2.86 1.72 2.38
N CYS A 36 -2.69 0.41 2.61
CA CYS A 36 -3.80 -0.52 2.84
C CYS A 36 -3.37 -1.61 3.84
N PRO A 37 -3.61 -1.40 5.15
CA PRO A 37 -3.20 -2.37 6.18
C PRO A 37 -3.85 -3.76 5.99
N ALA A 38 -5.08 -3.79 5.46
CA ALA A 38 -5.84 -5.01 5.19
C ALA A 38 -5.73 -5.45 3.72
N LEU A 39 -4.53 -5.45 3.15
CA LEU A 39 -4.31 -5.82 1.73
C LEU A 39 -4.83 -7.23 1.37
N THR A 40 -4.89 -8.13 2.34
CA THR A 40 -5.33 -9.52 2.16
C THR A 40 -6.85 -9.69 2.21
N ASP A 41 -7.62 -8.66 2.56
CA ASP A 41 -9.09 -8.74 2.65
C ASP A 41 -9.73 -8.44 1.29
N GLY A 42 -9.58 -9.37 0.35
CA GLY A 42 -10.10 -9.25 -1.02
C GLY A 42 -9.45 -10.24 -1.98
N SER A 43 -9.71 -10.08 -3.28
CA SER A 43 -9.22 -11.02 -4.32
C SER A 43 -7.68 -11.12 -4.40
N ILE A 44 -6.95 -10.07 -4.02
CA ILE A 44 -5.49 -10.13 -3.88
C ILE A 44 -5.09 -11.11 -2.79
N GLY A 45 -5.83 -11.17 -1.69
CA GLY A 45 -5.64 -12.15 -0.62
C GLY A 45 -5.76 -13.58 -1.10
N ASP A 46 -6.78 -13.87 -1.92
CA ASP A 46 -6.96 -15.20 -2.52
C ASP A 46 -5.77 -15.58 -3.42
N LEU A 47 -5.31 -14.64 -4.24
CA LEU A 47 -4.14 -14.87 -5.11
C LEU A 47 -2.86 -15.11 -4.28
N LEU A 48 -2.66 -14.35 -3.19
CA LEU A 48 -1.55 -14.54 -2.26
C LEU A 48 -1.64 -15.90 -1.55
N TYR A 49 -2.85 -16.32 -1.17
CA TYR A 49 -3.12 -17.62 -0.59
C TYR A 49 -2.69 -18.74 -1.55
N PHE A 50 -3.17 -18.73 -2.80
CA PHE A 50 -2.76 -19.74 -3.79
C PHE A 50 -1.26 -19.67 -4.10
N HIS A 51 -0.70 -18.47 -4.19
CA HIS A 51 0.74 -18.29 -4.40
C HIS A 51 1.57 -18.92 -3.28
N SER A 52 1.11 -18.86 -2.03
CA SER A 52 1.85 -19.39 -0.89
C SER A 52 2.10 -20.90 -0.96
N PHE A 53 1.20 -21.67 -1.59
CA PHE A 53 1.38 -23.11 -1.81
C PHE A 53 2.39 -23.42 -2.91
N CYS A 54 2.39 -22.61 -3.98
CA CYS A 54 3.28 -22.82 -5.12
C CYS A 54 4.70 -22.29 -4.87
N LYS A 55 4.81 -21.14 -4.18
CA LYS A 55 6.05 -20.40 -3.93
C LYS A 55 6.02 -19.78 -2.53
N PRO A 56 6.33 -20.58 -1.49
CA PRO A 56 6.32 -20.08 -0.12
C PRO A 56 7.44 -19.05 0.12
N GLY A 57 7.23 -18.18 1.11
CA GLY A 57 8.25 -17.25 1.61
C GLY A 57 8.04 -15.77 1.27
N LEU A 58 6.95 -15.42 0.59
CA LEU A 58 6.50 -14.03 0.50
C LEU A 58 6.00 -13.57 1.87
N VAL A 59 6.59 -12.49 2.39
CA VAL A 59 6.20 -11.86 3.66
C VAL A 59 5.86 -10.42 3.40
N ILE A 60 4.65 -10.02 3.80
CA ILE A 60 4.15 -8.65 3.72
C ILE A 60 4.04 -8.12 5.15
N ASP A 61 4.90 -7.17 5.49
CA ASP A 61 4.97 -6.56 6.82
C ASP A 61 4.09 -5.31 6.89
N ILE A 62 3.05 -5.39 7.72
CA ILE A 62 2.13 -4.28 8.00
C ILE A 62 2.70 -3.28 9.01
N VAL A 63 3.61 -3.71 9.89
CA VAL A 63 4.16 -2.86 10.96
C VAL A 63 5.07 -1.79 10.35
N GLN A 64 5.92 -2.18 9.39
CA GLN A 64 6.75 -1.22 8.66
C GLN A 64 5.89 -0.21 7.87
N ASP A 65 4.72 -0.60 7.38
CA ASP A 65 3.83 0.31 6.62
C ASP A 65 3.16 1.34 7.53
N ILE A 66 2.63 0.90 8.66
CA ILE A 66 2.03 1.80 9.67
C ILE A 66 3.08 2.78 10.20
N ARG A 67 4.32 2.31 10.44
CA ARG A 67 5.40 3.19 10.86
C ARG A 67 5.69 4.27 9.82
N LYS A 68 5.73 3.94 8.54
CA LYS A 68 5.93 4.92 7.46
C LYS A 68 4.82 5.94 7.40
N MET A 69 3.56 5.49 7.43
CA MET A 69 2.39 6.38 7.42
C MET A 69 2.42 7.36 8.60
N ASN A 70 2.73 6.88 9.80
CA ASN A 70 2.84 7.73 10.98
C ASN A 70 4.05 8.67 10.91
N ASP A 71 5.18 8.20 10.39
CA ASP A 71 6.37 9.01 10.20
C ASP A 71 6.13 10.14 9.19
N GLU A 72 5.31 9.96 8.14
CA GLU A 72 4.95 11.05 7.21
C GLU A 72 4.29 12.22 7.94
N THR A 73 3.32 11.94 8.81
CA THR A 73 2.63 12.99 9.58
C THR A 73 3.57 13.58 10.65
N ARG A 74 4.35 12.74 11.33
CA ARG A 74 5.27 13.18 12.38
C ARG A 74 6.41 14.05 11.85
N LEU A 75 6.95 13.71 10.68
CA LEU A 75 8.08 14.41 10.05
C LEU A 75 7.65 15.63 9.24
N ALA A 76 6.35 15.80 8.94
CA ALA A 76 5.81 17.00 8.29
C ALA A 76 6.07 18.30 9.10
N GLY A 77 6.41 18.19 10.38
CA GLY A 77 6.84 19.32 11.22
C GLY A 77 5.70 20.32 11.46
N PRO A 78 5.97 21.65 11.44
CA PRO A 78 4.95 22.67 11.69
C PRO A 78 3.96 22.87 10.52
N GLN A 79 4.03 22.03 9.48
CA GLN A 79 3.13 22.11 8.32
C GLN A 79 1.73 21.63 8.70
N LYS A 80 0.70 22.33 8.21
CA LYS A 80 -0.69 21.94 8.42
C LYS A 80 -0.97 20.69 7.60
N THR A 81 -1.37 19.61 8.28
CA THR A 81 -1.89 18.41 7.63
C THR A 81 -3.39 18.56 7.42
N GLY A 82 -3.88 18.29 6.22
CA GLY A 82 -5.30 18.26 5.89
C GLY A 82 -5.71 16.84 5.51
N ILE A 83 -6.94 16.45 5.85
CA ILE A 83 -7.46 15.11 5.55
C ILE A 83 -8.80 15.26 4.81
N ILE A 84 -8.93 14.56 3.68
CA ILE A 84 -10.21 14.40 2.97
C ILE A 84 -10.58 12.92 3.08
N ILE A 85 -11.68 12.63 3.78
CA ILE A 85 -12.16 11.27 4.02
C ILE A 85 -13.49 11.11 3.30
N LEU A 86 -13.56 10.15 2.38
CA LEU A 86 -14.78 9.76 1.70
C LEU A 86 -15.22 8.38 2.21
N GLY A 87 -16.23 8.36 3.09
CA GLY A 87 -16.71 7.14 3.75
C GLY A 87 -16.17 6.95 5.17
N GLY A 88 -16.08 5.68 5.60
CA GLY A 88 -15.60 5.29 6.94
C GLY A 88 -14.87 3.95 6.90
N GLY A 89 -14.75 3.27 8.05
CA GLY A 89 -14.02 2.00 8.16
C GLY A 89 -12.51 2.22 8.29
N LEU A 90 -11.71 1.25 7.85
CA LEU A 90 -10.24 1.28 7.96
C LEU A 90 -9.55 2.54 7.39
N PRO A 91 -10.07 3.20 6.32
CA PRO A 91 -9.46 4.44 5.82
C PRO A 91 -9.68 5.70 6.67
N LYS A 92 -10.63 5.71 7.62
CA LYS A 92 -10.93 6.86 8.50
C LYS A 92 -10.19 6.74 9.83
#